data_AF-X0TQW6-F1
#
_entry.id   AF-X0TQW6-F1
#
_cell.length_a   1.000
_cell.length_b   1.000
_cell.length_c   1.000
_cell.angle_alpha   90.00
_cell.angle_beta   90.00
_cell.angle_gamma   90.00
#
_symmetry.space_group_name_H-M   'P 1'
#
loop_
_entity.id
_entity.type
_entity.pdbx_description
1 polymer ?
#
loop_
_entity_poly.entity_id
_entity_poly.type
_entity_poly.pdbx_seq_one_letter_code
_entity_poly.pdbx_strand_id
1 'polypeptide(L)'
;MVVIGLKDKIISDKQLEWILNKLPYYSRLRIFVEIGAFCGLRICEIVGLNLSNIRKDFKELYYIPKKQGARKEPRSVVVPKFLA
;
A
#
# COMPACT_ATOMS: atom_id res chain seq x y z
N MET A 1 7.12 -8.51 6.82
CA MET A 1 6.73 -9.63 5.95
C MET A 1 5.43 -9.26 5.26
N VAL A 2 5.46 -9.01 3.95
CA VAL A 2 4.33 -8.39 3.25
C VAL A 2 3.64 -9.42 2.37
N VAL A 3 2.35 -9.61 2.63
CA VAL A 3 1.51 -10.59 1.94
C VAL A 3 0.78 -9.88 0.80
N ILE A 4 1.46 -9.69 -0.32
CA ILE A 4 0.78 -9.60 -1.62
C ILE A 4 0.59 -11.04 -2.08
N GLY A 5 -0.33 -11.76 -1.43
CA GLY A 5 -0.46 -13.21 -1.58
C GLY A 5 -1.89 -13.63 -1.87
N LEU A 6 -2.08 -14.38 -2.96
CA LEU A 6 -3.22 -15.27 -3.13
C LEU A 6 -3.16 -16.31 -2.01
N LYS A 7 -3.94 -16.05 -0.95
CA LYS A 7 -4.25 -16.82 0.27
C LYS A 7 -3.12 -17.51 1.05
N ASP A 8 -2.07 -18.04 0.41
CA ASP A 8 -1.02 -18.85 1.04
C ASP A 8 0.38 -18.69 0.41
N LYS A 9 0.56 -17.79 -0.57
CA LYS A 9 1.86 -17.54 -1.22
C LYS A 9 2.38 -16.15 -0.86
N ILE A 10 3.54 -16.09 -0.20
CA ILE A 10 4.24 -14.83 0.08
C ILE A 10 5.18 -14.52 -1.09
N ILE A 11 5.14 -13.29 -1.59
CA ILE A 11 6.10 -12.80 -2.59
C ILE A 11 7.41 -12.46 -1.87
N SER A 12 8.51 -13.06 -2.31
CA SER A 12 9.85 -12.72 -1.82
C SER A 12 10.33 -11.36 -2.35
N ASP A 13 11.31 -10.75 -1.69
CA ASP A 13 11.86 -9.45 -2.10
C ASP A 13 12.37 -9.47 -3.55
N LYS A 14 13.04 -10.55 -3.98
CA LYS A 14 13.49 -10.74 -5.37
C LYS A 14 12.34 -10.76 -6.37
N GLN A 15 11.23 -11.39 -6.01
CA GLN A 15 10.04 -11.43 -6.85
C GLN A 15 9.35 -10.06 -6.90
N LEU A 16 9.32 -9.34 -5.78
CA LEU A 16 8.79 -7.99 -5.73
C LEU A 16 9.60 -7.04 -6.61
N GLU A 17 10.92 -7.06 -6.51
CA GLU A 17 11.81 -6.28 -7.38
C GLU A 17 11.59 -6.59 -8.86
N TRP A 18 11.48 -7.89 -9.21
CA TRP A 18 11.19 -8.30 -10.57
C TRP A 18 9.85 -7.75 -11.07
N ILE A 19 8.80 -7.78 -10.24
CA ILE A 19 7.49 -7.20 -10.58
C ILE A 19 7.60 -5.69 -10.80
N LEU A 20 8.24 -4.96 -9.86
CA LEU A 20 8.37 -3.51 -9.94
C LEU A 20 9.15 -3.06 -11.18
N ASN A 21 10.15 -3.83 -11.60
CA ASN A 21 10.94 -3.57 -12.81
C ASN A 21 10.15 -3.79 -14.11
N LYS A 22 9.06 -4.57 -14.08
CA LYS A 22 8.16 -4.78 -15.23
C LYS A 22 7.06 -3.73 -15.34
N LEU A 23 6.80 -2.99 -14.26
CA LEU A 23 5.73 -1.99 -14.22
C LEU A 23 6.25 -0.60 -14.60
N PRO A 24 5.53 0.15 -15.46
CA PRO A 24 5.88 1.54 -15.74
C PRO A 24 5.94 2.36 -14.45
N TYR A 25 6.97 3.20 -14.33
CA TYR A 25 7.28 3.94 -13.10
C TYR A 25 6.09 4.75 -12.57
N TYR A 26 5.34 5.43 -13.44
CA TYR A 26 4.18 6.23 -13.06
C TYR A 26 2.83 5.51 -13.20
N SER A 27 2.82 4.17 -13.31
CA SER A 27 1.56 3.43 -13.39
C SER A 27 0.87 3.34 -12.03
N ARG A 28 -0.46 3.54 -12.01
CA ARG A 28 -1.29 3.32 -10.81
C ARG A 28 -1.07 1.92 -10.21
N LEU A 29 -0.86 0.93 -11.06
CA LEU A 29 -0.59 -0.44 -10.65
C LEU A 29 0.71 -0.55 -9.84
N ARG A 30 1.79 0.12 -10.28
CA ARG A 30 3.04 0.15 -9.53
C ARG A 30 2.87 0.80 -8.17
N ILE A 31 2.19 1.94 -8.11
CA ILE A 31 1.89 2.64 -6.85
C ILE A 31 1.12 1.73 -5.90
N PHE A 32 0.14 0.96 -6.39
CA PHE A 32 -0.60 0.01 -5.56
C PHE A 32 0.28 -1.13 -5.04
N VAL A 33 1.17 -1.66 -5.88
CA VAL A 33 2.12 -2.70 -5.47
C VAL A 33 3.08 -2.16 -4.42
N GLU A 34 3.64 -0.97 -4.60
CA GLU A 34 4.55 -0.34 -3.64
C GLU A 34 3.84 -0.03 -2.31
N ILE A 35 2.67 0.62 -2.33
CA ILE A 35 1.92 0.88 -1.10
C ILE A 35 1.54 -0.43 -0.40
N GLY A 36 1.06 -1.44 -1.14
CA GLY A 36 0.76 -2.75 -0.57
C GLY A 36 2.00 -3.40 0.04
N ALA A 37 3.11 -3.40 -0.70
CA ALA A 37 4.39 -4.02 -0.37
C ALA A 37 5.08 -3.38 0.83
N PHE A 38 4.99 -2.07 1.00
CA PHE A 38 5.75 -1.37 2.06
C PHE A 38 4.87 -0.92 3.23
N CYS A 39 3.59 -0.66 2.99
CA CYS A 39 2.66 -0.21 4.03
C CYS A 39 1.79 -1.36 4.57
N GLY A 40 1.83 -2.55 3.97
CA GLY A 40 1.04 -3.71 4.40
C GLY A 40 -0.48 -3.50 4.25
N LEU A 41 -0.88 -2.60 3.36
CA LEU A 41 -2.29 -2.29 3.11
C LEU A 41 -2.91 -3.29 2.15
N ARG A 42 -4.19 -3.60 2.37
CA ARG A 42 -4.97 -4.39 1.41
C ARG A 42 -5.33 -3.53 0.21
N ILE A 43 -5.50 -4.16 -0.94
CA ILE A 43 -5.97 -3.48 -2.17
C ILE A 43 -7.24 -2.66 -1.91
N CYS A 44 -8.21 -3.19 -1.15
CA CYS A 44 -9.43 -2.45 -0.83
C CYS A 44 -9.22 -1.22 0.06
N GLU A 45 -8.16 -1.19 0.87
CA GLU A 45 -7.77 -0.03 1.66
C GLU A 45 -7.05 1.00 0.77
N ILE A 46 -6.18 0.53 -0.14
CA ILE A 46 -5.41 1.37 -1.07
C ILE A 46 -6.33 2.08 -2.07
N VAL A 47 -7.30 1.37 -2.65
CA VAL A 47 -8.25 1.95 -3.63
C VAL A 47 -9.11 3.05 -3.00
N GLY A 48 -9.31 3.02 -1.68
CA GLY A 48 -10.06 4.03 -0.95
C GLY A 48 -9.24 5.24 -0.48
N LEU A 49 -7.93 5.30 -0.80
CA LEU A 49 -7.08 6.42 -0.41
C LEU A 49 -7.28 7.63 -1.33
N ASN A 50 -7.44 8.79 -0.70
CA ASN A 50 -7.49 10.09 -1.36
C ASN A 50 -6.24 10.91 -1.00
N LEU A 51 -6.00 12.01 -1.72
CA LEU A 51 -4.90 12.93 -1.40
C LEU A 51 -4.95 13.46 0.04
N SER A 52 -6.16 13.64 0.61
CA SER A 52 -6.35 14.03 2.01
C SER A 52 -5.85 13.01 3.04
N ASN A 53 -5.65 11.76 2.61
CA ASN A 53 -5.08 10.70 3.46
C ASN A 53 -3.55 10.78 3.53
N ILE A 54 -2.92 11.51 2.61
CA ILE A 54 -1.48 11.71 2.59
C ILE A 54 -1.14 12.90 3.50
N ARG A 55 -0.25 12.70 4.47
CA ARG A 55 0.16 13.70 5.46
C ARG A 55 1.68 13.79 5.55
N LYS A 56 2.15 14.88 6.19
CA LYS A 56 3.57 15.12 6.52
C LYS A 56 4.49 15.02 5.29
N ASP A 57 4.22 15.82 4.25
CA ASP A 57 5.03 15.86 3.03
C ASP A 57 5.18 14.48 2.36
N PHE A 58 4.06 13.80 2.12
CA PHE A 58 4.03 12.49 1.46
C PHE A 58 4.70 11.33 2.24
N LYS A 59 4.99 11.52 3.53
CA LYS A 59 5.64 10.51 4.39
C LYS A 59 4.68 9.64 5.20
N GLU A 60 3.39 9.97 5.23
CA GLU A 60 2.42 9.22 6.04
C GLU A 60 1.08 9.05 5.33
N LEU A 61 0.51 7.84 5.42
CA LEU A 61 -0.86 7.53 5.03
C LEU A 61 -1.72 7.38 6.28
N TYR A 62 -2.62 8.33 6.50
CA TYR A 62 -3.63 8.30 7.54
C TYR A 62 -4.99 7.91 6.96
N TYR A 63 -5.56 6.80 7.43
CA TYR A 63 -6.84 6.32 6.92
C TYR A 63 -7.66 5.59 7.99
N ILE A 64 -8.97 5.54 7.80
CA ILE A 64 -9.90 4.78 8.66
C ILE A 64 -10.30 3.53 7.89
N PRO A 65 -9.89 2.31 8.33
CA PRO A 65 -10.22 1.10 7.61
C PRO A 65 -11.73 0.87 7.58
N LYS A 66 -12.33 0.86 6.39
CA LYS A 66 -13.75 0.55 6.24
C LYS A 66 -13.97 -0.96 6.29
N LYS A 67 -14.61 -1.45 7.35
CA LYS A 67 -15.27 -2.77 7.38
C LYS A 67 -16.76 -2.55 7.58
N GLN A 68 -17.61 -3.22 6.81
CA GLN A 68 -19.05 -3.23 7.08
C GLN A 68 -19.27 -3.72 8.53
N GLY A 69 -20.00 -2.93 9.32
CA GLY A 69 -20.48 -3.33 10.65
C GLY A 69 -19.54 -3.12 11.84
N ALA A 70 -18.32 -2.60 11.67
CA ALA A 70 -17.44 -2.30 12.82
C ALA A 70 -16.67 -0.98 12.63
N ARG A 71 -16.79 -0.07 13.61
CA ARG A 71 -15.90 1.10 13.72
C ARG A 71 -14.50 0.59 14.06
N LYS A 72 -13.56 0.71 13.13
CA LYS A 72 -12.14 0.52 13.40
C LYS A 72 -11.48 1.84 13.76
N GLU A 73 -10.48 1.75 14.61
CA GLU A 73 -9.62 2.88 14.92
C GLU A 73 -8.87 3.36 13.67
N PRO A 74 -8.66 4.68 13.52
CA PRO A 74 -7.81 5.22 12.48
C PRO A 74 -6.41 4.63 12.56
N ARG A 75 -5.77 4.44 11.41
CA ARG A 75 -4.40 3.94 11.31
C ARG A 75 -3.55 4.92 10.53
N SER A 76 -2.34 5.12 11.02
CA SER A 76 -1.25 5.80 10.33
C SER A 76 -0.21 4.78 9.90
N VAL A 77 0.21 4.84 8.64
CA VAL A 77 1.32 4.03 8.15
C VAL A 77 2.36 4.95 7.50
N VAL A 78 3.63 4.72 7.83
CA VAL A 78 4.74 5.47 7.23
C VAL A 78 4.91 5.02 5.79
N VAL A 79 4.95 5.99 4.88
CA VAL A 79 5.19 5.77 3.46
C VAL A 79 6.70 5.83 3.22
N PRO A 80 7.28 4.90 2.46
CA PRO A 80 8.68 5.00 2.06
C PRO A 80 8.96 6.28 1.27
N LYS A 81 10.16 6.85 1.47
CA LYS A 81 10.62 8.10 0.84
C LYS A 81 10.55 8.14 -0.70
N PHE A 82 10.49 7.00 -1.39
CA PHE A 82 10.47 6.99 -2.85
C PHE A 82 9.10 7.37 -3.45
N LEU A 83 8.06 7.52 -2.62
CA LEU A 83 6.74 8.05 -3.02
C LEU A 83 6.57 9.55 -2.68
N ALA A 84 7.60 10.18 -2.10
CA ALA A 84 7.62 11.60 -1.73
C ALA A 84 8.36 12.46 -2.77
#